data_AF-A0A1X2CCM2-F1
#
_entry.id   AF-A0A1X2CCM2-F1
#
_cell.length_a   1.000
_cell.length_b   1.000
_cell.length_c   1.000
_cell.angle_alpha   90.00
_cell.angle_beta   90.00
_cell.angle_gamma   90.00
#
_symmetry.space_group_name_H-M   'P 1'
#
loop_
_entity.id
_entity.type
_entity.pdbx_description
1 polymer ?
#
loop_
_entity_poly.entity_id
_entity_poly.type
_entity_poly.pdbx_seq_one_letter_code
_entity_poly.pdbx_strand_id
1 'polypeptide(L)'
;MGDGRLRVVTGEVAPVVETRDPQRFQADCVEAFVASWTARGFAESTIANDVGVLERMLAALGRPAWEVTAEDVDRVVGEPTSDSVV
;
A
#
# COMPACT_ATOMS: atom_id res chain seq x y z
N MET A 1 20.92 -43.75 -23.66
CA MET A 1 21.56 -42.89 -22.63
C MET A 1 21.68 -41.50 -23.23
N GLY A 2 20.82 -40.56 -22.81
CA GLY A 2 20.86 -39.18 -23.31
C GLY A 2 21.93 -38.39 -22.57
N ASP A 3 22.86 -37.81 -23.32
CA ASP A 3 23.99 -37.03 -22.84
C ASP A 3 23.47 -35.71 -22.23
N GLY A 4 23.30 -35.69 -20.91
CA GLY A 4 22.73 -34.58 -20.15
C GLY A 4 23.70 -33.41 -20.06
N ARG A 5 23.77 -32.60 -21.12
CA ARG A 5 24.61 -31.40 -21.13
C ARG A 5 23.88 -30.21 -20.52
N LEU A 6 24.41 -29.73 -19.40
CA LEU A 6 24.01 -28.46 -18.81
C LEU A 6 24.48 -27.31 -19.70
N ARG A 7 23.60 -26.34 -19.94
CA ARG A 7 23.90 -25.11 -20.68
C ARG A 7 23.80 -23.92 -19.73
N VAL A 8 24.81 -23.05 -19.78
CA VAL A 8 24.78 -21.75 -19.09
C VAL A 8 23.80 -20.82 -19.80
N VAL A 9 22.84 -20.31 -19.04
CA VAL A 9 21.98 -19.20 -19.46
C VAL A 9 22.55 -17.95 -18.79
N THR A 10 23.01 -17.00 -19.60
CA THR A 10 23.45 -15.70 -19.09
C THR A 10 22.24 -14.98 -18.50
N GLY A 11 22.24 -14.74 -17.20
CA GLY A 11 21.21 -13.97 -16.52
C GLY A 11 21.32 -12.49 -16.84
N GLU A 12 20.19 -11.80 -16.84
CA GLU A 12 20.14 -10.35 -16.90
C GLU A 12 20.36 -9.78 -15.49
N VAL A 13 21.15 -8.71 -15.37
CA VAL A 13 21.33 -8.02 -14.09
C VAL A 13 20.00 -7.36 -13.75
N ALA A 14 19.44 -7.70 -12.58
CA ALA A 14 18.23 -7.05 -12.09
C ALA A 14 18.42 -5.53 -12.12
N PRO A 15 17.42 -4.76 -12.61
CA PRO A 15 17.54 -3.32 -12.65
C PRO A 15 17.84 -2.79 -11.24
N VAL A 16 18.73 -1.80 -11.17
CA VAL A 16 18.99 -1.09 -9.93
C VAL A 16 17.67 -0.46 -9.49
N VAL A 17 17.11 -0.97 -8.39
CA VAL A 17 15.89 -0.42 -7.81
C VAL A 17 16.30 0.82 -7.02
N GLU A 18 15.81 1.98 -7.43
CA GLU A 18 15.91 3.17 -6.60
C GLU A 18 15.12 2.94 -5.31
N THR A 19 15.81 3.03 -4.17
CA THR A 19 15.16 3.02 -2.86
C THR A 19 14.45 4.35 -2.67
N ARG A 20 13.15 4.38 -3.00
CA ARG A 20 12.28 5.50 -2.70
C ARG A 20 11.85 5.41 -1.23
N ASP A 21 11.68 6.55 -0.57
CA ASP A 21 11.07 6.58 0.76
C ASP A 21 9.67 5.92 0.70
N PRO A 22 9.43 4.83 1.45
CA PRO A 22 8.15 4.13 1.50
C PRO A 22 6.96 5.05 1.76
N GLN A 23 7.11 6.01 2.68
CA GLN A 23 6.02 6.89 3.08
C GLN A 23 5.65 7.85 1.95
N ARG A 24 6.64 8.44 1.30
CA ARG A 24 6.44 9.25 0.11
C ARG A 24 5.83 8.47 -1.05
N PHE A 25 6.30 7.26 -1.32
CA PHE A 25 5.71 6.43 -2.38
C PHE A 25 4.24 6.10 -2.10
N GLN A 26 3.91 5.76 -0.85
CA GLN A 26 2.53 5.51 -0.46
C GLN A 26 1.65 6.75 -0.62
N ALA A 27 2.14 7.94 -0.26
CA ALA A 27 1.42 9.20 -0.48
C ALA A 27 1.17 9.46 -1.98
N ASP A 28 2.18 9.27 -2.83
CA ASP A 28 2.06 9.39 -4.30
C ASP A 28 0.96 8.44 -4.84
N CYS A 29 0.84 7.22 -4.29
CA CYS A 29 -0.22 6.27 -4.66
C CYS A 29 -1.62 6.75 -4.26
N VAL A 30 -1.78 7.38 -3.08
CA VAL A 30 -3.06 7.93 -2.63
C VAL A 30 -3.49 9.10 -3.51
N GLU A 31 -2.55 9.99 -3.88
CA GLU A 31 -2.84 11.07 -4.83
C GLU A 31 -3.29 10.55 -6.20
N ALA A 32 -2.61 9.53 -6.73
CA ALA A 32 -2.99 8.90 -7.99
C ALA A 32 -4.38 8.24 -7.91
N PHE A 33 -4.74 7.65 -6.78
CA PHE A 33 -6.07 7.11 -6.52
C PHE A 33 -7.14 8.21 -6.54
N VAL A 34 -6.89 9.34 -5.87
CA VAL A 34 -7.80 10.50 -5.86
C VAL A 34 -8.00 11.07 -7.27
N ALA A 35 -6.92 11.26 -8.03
CA ALA A 35 -6.98 11.74 -9.41
C ALA A 35 -7.81 10.78 -10.30
N SER A 36 -7.59 9.48 -10.12
CA SER A 36 -8.31 8.40 -10.81
C SER A 36 -9.82 8.42 -10.53
N TRP A 37 -10.23 8.63 -9.27
CA TRP A 37 -11.65 8.71 -8.90
C TRP A 37 -12.30 10.02 -9.34
N THR A 38 -11.57 11.12 -9.23
CA THR A 38 -12.01 12.43 -9.74
C THR A 38 -12.29 12.36 -11.23
N ALA A 39 -11.40 11.75 -12.02
CA ALA A 39 -11.58 11.58 -13.46
C ALA A 39 -12.78 10.69 -13.84
N ARG A 40 -13.23 9.80 -12.93
CA ARG A 40 -14.41 8.95 -13.12
C ARG A 40 -15.71 9.62 -12.68
N GLY A 41 -15.65 10.82 -12.12
CA GLY A 41 -16.82 11.59 -11.69
C GLY A 41 -17.42 11.13 -10.37
N PHE A 42 -16.63 10.50 -9.50
CA PHE A 42 -17.06 10.25 -8.11
C PHE A 42 -17.27 11.57 -7.37
N ALA A 43 -18.23 11.60 -6.44
CA ALA A 43 -18.49 12.78 -5.63
C ALA A 43 -17.28 13.10 -4.74
N GLU A 44 -16.94 14.38 -4.64
CA GLU A 44 -15.82 14.87 -3.83
C GLU A 44 -15.94 14.45 -2.37
N SER A 45 -17.16 14.48 -1.80
CA SER A 45 -17.43 14.04 -0.44
C SER A 45 -17.16 12.55 -0.21
N THR A 46 -17.43 11.70 -1.21
CA THR A 46 -17.12 10.27 -1.15
C THR A 46 -15.61 10.06 -1.18
N ILE A 47 -14.91 10.70 -2.11
CA ILE A 47 -13.45 10.60 -2.22
C ILE A 47 -12.78 11.07 -0.93
N ALA A 48 -13.18 12.23 -0.40
CA ALA A 48 -12.63 12.79 0.83
C ALA A 48 -12.90 11.90 2.06
N ASN A 49 -14.10 11.32 2.16
CA ASN A 49 -14.43 10.39 3.23
C ASN A 49 -13.54 9.13 3.17
N ASP A 50 -13.42 8.52 2.01
CA ASP A 50 -12.67 7.27 1.83
C ASP A 50 -11.16 7.47 2.03
N VAL A 51 -10.61 8.59 1.53
CA VAL A 51 -9.23 9.00 1.80
C VAL A 51 -9.01 9.23 3.29
N GLY A 52 -9.92 9.94 3.97
CA GLY A 52 -9.79 10.18 5.40
C GLY A 52 -9.82 8.90 6.24
N VAL A 53 -10.62 7.90 5.86
CA VAL A 53 -10.60 6.57 6.51
C VAL A 53 -9.26 5.88 6.26
N LEU A 54 -8.76 5.89 5.02
CA LEU A 54 -7.49 5.27 4.66
C LEU A 54 -6.32 5.91 5.41
N GLU A 55 -6.25 7.24 5.49
CA GLU A 55 -5.19 7.96 6.21
C GLU A 55 -5.16 7.62 7.70
N ARG A 56 -6.33 7.57 8.36
CA ARG A 56 -6.42 7.15 9.76
C ARG A 56 -5.96 5.71 9.97
N MET A 57 -6.34 4.81 9.06
CA MET A 57 -5.91 3.41 9.11
C MET A 57 -4.40 3.28 8.97
N LEU A 58 -3.81 3.95 7.97
CA LEU A 58 -2.36 3.92 7.74
C LEU A 58 -1.58 4.54 8.91
N ALA A 59 -2.10 5.62 9.51
CA ALA A 59 -1.52 6.22 10.70
C ALA A 59 -1.54 5.26 11.90
N ALA A 60 -2.66 4.54 12.12
CA ALA A 60 -2.78 3.55 13.19
C ALA A 60 -1.86 2.33 12.98
N LEU A 61 -1.66 1.89 11.74
CA LEU A 61 -0.78 0.77 11.41
C LEU A 61 0.72 1.10 11.55
N GLY A 62 1.10 2.38 11.35
CA GLY A 62 2.46 2.86 11.56
C GLY A 62 3.52 2.26 10.62
N ARG A 63 3.11 1.59 9.54
CA ARG A 63 3.97 0.93 8.55
C ARG A 63 3.38 1.02 7.14
N PRO A 64 4.18 0.82 6.09
CA PRO A 64 3.69 0.83 4.72
C PRO A 64 2.64 -0.24 4.47
N ALA A 65 1.65 0.06 3.63
CA ALA A 65 0.49 -0.81 3.36
C ALA A 65 0.87 -2.22 2.86
N TRP A 66 1.99 -2.37 2.17
CA TRP A 66 2.48 -3.66 1.67
C TRP A 66 3.17 -4.53 2.73
N GLU A 67 3.46 -3.98 3.91
CA GLU A 67 3.99 -4.71 5.07
C GLU A 67 2.90 -5.10 6.07
N VAL A 68 1.65 -4.72 5.78
CA VAL A 68 0.50 -4.94 6.66
C VAL A 68 -0.03 -6.36 6.49
N THR A 69 -0.23 -7.04 7.60
CA THR A 69 -0.89 -8.35 7.64
C THR A 69 -2.36 -8.22 8.04
N ALA A 70 -3.14 -9.28 7.83
CA ALA A 70 -4.54 -9.32 8.30
C ALA A 70 -4.63 -9.13 9.82
N GLU A 71 -3.69 -9.69 10.60
CA GLU A 71 -3.66 -9.53 12.06
C GLU A 71 -3.41 -8.08 12.47
N ASP A 72 -2.58 -7.33 11.73
CA ASP A 72 -2.36 -5.91 12.00
C ASP A 72 -3.64 -5.10 11.76
N VAL A 73 -4.41 -5.44 10.73
CA VAL A 73 -5.72 -4.82 10.45
C VAL A 73 -6.72 -5.16 11.56
N ASP A 74 -6.82 -6.43 11.94
CA ASP A 74 -7.73 -6.89 13.00
C ASP A 74 -7.41 -6.21 14.34
N ARG A 75 -6.13 -5.95 14.63
CA ARG A 75 -5.71 -5.21 15.83
C ARG A 75 -6.21 -3.78 15.83
N VAL A 76 -6.06 -3.05 14.72
CA VAL A 76 -6.50 -1.66 14.59
C VAL A 76 -8.02 -1.54 14.60
N VAL A 77 -8.72 -2.46 13.94
CA VAL A 77 -10.19 -2.47 13.87
C VAL A 77 -10.82 -2.98 15.16
N GLY A 78 -10.17 -3.93 15.82
CA GLY A 78 -10.62 -4.55 17.07
C GLY A 78 -10.26 -3.77 18.33
N GLU A 79 -9.38 -2.76 18.24
CA GLU A 79 -9.10 -1.86 19.35
C GLU A 79 -10.37 -1.05 19.67
N PRO A 80 -10.94 -1.17 20.89
CA PRO A 80 -12.04 -0.30 21.26
C PRO A 80 -11.51 1.13 21.23
N THR A 81 -12.09 1.98 20.38
CA THR A 81 -11.85 3.42 20.37
C THR A 81 -12.11 3.95 21.77
N SER A 82 -11.06 4.03 22.58
CA SER A 82 -11.06 4.66 23.89
C SER A 82 -10.99 6.17 23.68
N ASP A 83 -11.97 6.71 22.95
CA ASP A 83 -12.18 8.15 22.85
C ASP A 83 -13.65 8.49 22.58
N SER A 84 -14.56 7.67 23.13
CA SER A 84 -15.90 8.16 23.50
C SER A 84 -15.84 8.67 24.93
N VAL A 85 -15.22 9.83 25.13
CA VAL A 85 -15.41 10.65 26.34
C VAL A 85 -15.96 12.00 25.89
N VAL A 86 -17.26 12.15 26.22
CA VAL A 86 -18.17 13.32 26.18
C VAL A 86 -18.51 13.98 24.85
#